data_AF-A0A7F8R984-F1
#
_entry.id   AF-A0A7F8R984-F1
#
_cell.length_a   1.000
_cell.length_b   1.000
_cell.length_c   1.000
_cell.angle_alpha   90.00
_cell.angle_beta   90.00
_cell.angle_gamma   90.00
#
_symmetry.space_group_name_H-M   'P 1'
#
loop_
_entity.id
_entity.type
_entity.pdbx_description
1 polymer ?
#
loop_
_entity_poly.entity_id
_entity_poly.type
_entity_poly.pdbx_seq_one_letter_code
_entity_poly.pdbx_strand_id
1 'polypeptide(L)'
;MNVAERAEDLRILRENLLLVARDYNRIIAMLSPDEQALFKERIRFLDKKIHPGLKKLHWALKGASAFFITECRIHASKVQTIVNEFKASTLTIGWRAQEISETLLVRISGKRVYKDLEFEEDQREHRAAVQQKLMSLHQDVVAITTNSYEVFKNDGPEIQQQWMLYTIRLDRMMEDALRLNVKWSLLELSKAINGDGKTTPNPLFRVLVILQNDTQGGVAQVEFSPTLQTLAGVVNDIGHHLFSTISVFHHLPEILIRRKFHRDPIHIIVERDEDIKKIQAQISSGMTNNASLLQNYLKTWDLYREIWEINKDSFIRRYQRLNPPVSSFDADIAR
;
A
#
# COMPACT_ATOMS: atom_id res chain seq x y z
N MET A 1 -66.44 6.99 -28.60
CA MET A 1 -65.32 6.03 -28.74
C MET A 1 -65.17 5.35 -27.40
N ASN A 2 -65.46 4.04 -27.32
CA ASN A 2 -65.68 3.34 -26.06
C ASN A 2 -64.33 3.02 -25.40
N VAL A 3 -64.19 3.17 -24.08
CA VAL A 3 -62.92 2.90 -23.36
C VAL A 3 -62.45 1.45 -23.59
N ALA A 4 -63.40 0.52 -23.75
CA ALA A 4 -63.15 -0.87 -24.08
C ALA A 4 -62.44 -1.08 -25.43
N GLU A 5 -62.73 -0.25 -26.44
CA GLU A 5 -62.11 -0.35 -27.78
C GLU A 5 -60.66 0.13 -27.78
N ARG A 6 -60.27 0.97 -26.81
CA ARG A 6 -58.91 1.51 -26.64
C ARG A 6 -58.13 0.86 -25.50
N ALA A 7 -58.67 -0.20 -24.89
CA ALA A 7 -58.09 -0.81 -23.70
C ALA A 7 -56.65 -1.30 -23.93
N GLU A 8 -56.41 -1.98 -25.06
CA GLU A 8 -55.07 -2.49 -25.40
C GLU A 8 -54.10 -1.36 -25.73
N ASP A 9 -54.54 -0.33 -26.44
CA ASP A 9 -53.71 0.85 -26.74
C ASP A 9 -53.29 1.61 -25.46
N LEU A 10 -54.21 1.75 -24.51
CA LEU A 10 -53.95 2.38 -23.22
C LEU A 10 -53.02 1.52 -22.35
N ARG A 11 -53.16 0.18 -22.41
CA ARG A 11 -52.25 -0.76 -21.76
C ARG A 11 -50.84 -0.62 -22.31
N ILE A 12 -50.67 -0.67 -23.63
CA ILE A 12 -49.35 -0.50 -24.30
C ILE A 12 -48.74 0.85 -23.92
N LEU A 13 -49.52 1.92 -23.93
CA LEU A 13 -49.04 3.24 -23.55
C LEU A 13 -48.56 3.28 -22.09
N ARG A 14 -49.32 2.68 -21.16
CA ARG A 14 -48.94 2.59 -19.74
C ARG A 14 -47.62 1.84 -19.57
N GLU A 15 -47.48 0.68 -20.20
CA GLU A 15 -46.24 -0.12 -20.12
C GLU A 15 -45.04 0.69 -20.65
N ASN A 16 -45.20 1.37 -21.79
CA ASN A 16 -44.16 2.21 -22.35
C ASN A 16 -43.77 3.40 -21.45
N LEU A 17 -44.73 4.00 -20.73
CA LEU A 17 -44.44 5.04 -19.76
C LEU A 17 -43.75 4.51 -18.50
N LEU A 18 -44.11 3.30 -18.06
CA LEU A 18 -43.42 2.63 -16.97
C LEU A 18 -41.95 2.36 -17.31
N LEU A 19 -41.64 2.05 -18.58
CA LEU A 19 -40.25 1.91 -19.03
C LEU A 19 -39.48 3.23 -18.89
N VAL A 20 -40.06 4.37 -19.29
CA VAL A 20 -39.41 5.69 -19.12
C VAL A 20 -39.14 5.99 -17.64
N ALA A 21 -40.14 5.75 -16.78
CA ALA A 21 -39.98 5.95 -15.34
C ALA A 21 -38.91 5.03 -14.75
N ARG A 22 -38.87 3.76 -15.18
CA ARG A 22 -37.86 2.79 -14.75
C ARG A 22 -36.45 3.18 -15.22
N ASP A 23 -36.30 3.63 -16.46
CA ASP A 23 -35.02 4.08 -17.01
C ASP A 23 -34.48 5.28 -16.21
N TYR A 24 -35.33 6.25 -15.87
CA TYR A 24 -34.96 7.38 -15.01
C TYR A 24 -34.61 6.94 -13.59
N ASN A 25 -35.48 6.15 -12.94
CA ASN A 25 -35.26 5.69 -11.56
C ASN A 25 -34.00 4.85 -11.41
N ARG A 26 -33.63 4.07 -12.44
CA ARG A 26 -32.39 3.30 -12.45
C ARG A 26 -31.16 4.20 -12.38
N ILE A 27 -31.15 5.30 -13.13
CA ILE A 27 -30.04 6.27 -13.12
C ILE A 27 -29.89 6.87 -11.72
N ILE A 28 -31.00 7.34 -11.13
CA ILE A 28 -30.99 7.95 -9.79
C ILE A 28 -30.56 6.95 -8.72
N ALA A 29 -31.07 5.71 -8.77
CA ALA A 29 -30.74 4.67 -7.80
C ALA A 29 -29.28 4.20 -7.87
N MET A 30 -28.60 4.35 -9.01
CA MET A 30 -27.16 4.02 -9.14
C MET A 30 -26.24 5.10 -8.55
N LEU A 31 -26.73 6.33 -8.39
CA LEU A 31 -25.93 7.47 -7.94
C LEU A 31 -26.14 7.72 -6.44
N SER A 32 -25.05 7.85 -5.68
CA SER A 32 -25.11 8.34 -4.30
C SER A 32 -25.52 9.82 -4.27
N PRO A 33 -25.93 10.38 -3.12
CA PRO A 33 -26.30 11.79 -3.02
C PRO A 33 -25.23 12.76 -3.56
N ASP A 34 -23.96 12.51 -3.25
CA ASP A 34 -22.84 13.32 -3.75
C ASP A 34 -22.66 13.20 -5.27
N GLU A 35 -22.86 11.99 -5.80
CA GLU A 35 -22.76 11.76 -7.25
C GLU A 35 -23.98 12.33 -7.98
N GLN A 36 -25.17 12.32 -7.38
CA GLN A 36 -26.33 13.01 -7.92
C GLN A 36 -26.08 14.52 -8.01
N ALA A 37 -25.36 15.10 -7.04
CA ALA A 37 -24.94 16.49 -7.10
C ALA A 37 -23.94 16.75 -8.25
N LEU A 38 -23.01 15.82 -8.50
CA LEU A 38 -22.08 15.88 -9.64
C LEU A 38 -22.81 15.73 -11.00
N PHE A 39 -23.82 14.86 -11.08
CA PHE A 39 -24.61 14.61 -12.29
C PHE A 39 -25.83 15.54 -12.44
N LYS A 40 -25.97 16.55 -11.57
CA LYS A 40 -27.16 17.41 -11.47
C LYS A 40 -27.58 18.03 -12.79
N GLU A 41 -26.65 18.50 -13.62
CA GLU A 41 -26.98 19.07 -14.93
C GLU A 41 -27.51 18.03 -15.94
N ARG A 42 -27.04 16.77 -15.88
CA ARG A 42 -27.56 15.67 -16.73
C ARG A 42 -28.94 15.24 -16.26
N ILE A 43 -29.14 15.16 -14.96
CA ILE A 43 -30.44 14.85 -14.35
C ILE A 43 -31.44 15.95 -14.74
N ARG A 44 -31.06 17.22 -14.61
CA ARG A 44 -31.88 18.37 -15.04
C ARG A 44 -32.19 18.37 -16.53
N PHE A 45 -31.25 17.91 -17.37
CA PHE A 45 -31.49 17.72 -18.79
C PHE A 45 -32.56 16.65 -19.03
N LEU A 46 -32.50 15.50 -18.35
CA LEU A 46 -33.54 14.47 -18.42
C LEU A 46 -34.89 15.00 -17.92
N ASP A 47 -34.92 15.73 -16.80
CA ASP A 47 -36.14 16.34 -16.28
C ASP A 47 -36.81 17.25 -17.30
N LYS A 48 -36.03 18.12 -17.96
CA LYS A 48 -36.53 19.01 -19.02
C LYS A 48 -37.10 18.23 -20.21
N LYS A 49 -36.52 17.08 -20.56
CA LYS A 49 -36.99 16.23 -21.65
C LYS A 49 -38.24 15.45 -21.29
N ILE A 50 -38.41 15.06 -20.03
CA ILE A 50 -39.58 14.31 -19.53
C ILE A 50 -40.76 15.26 -19.21
N HIS A 51 -40.49 16.50 -18.78
CA HIS A 51 -41.51 17.47 -18.34
C HIS A 51 -42.68 17.68 -19.31
N PRO A 52 -42.48 17.76 -20.64
CA PRO A 52 -43.59 17.90 -21.59
C PRO A 52 -44.61 16.76 -21.52
N GLY A 53 -44.17 15.54 -21.19
CA GLY A 53 -45.04 14.38 -20.98
C GLY A 53 -45.97 14.55 -19.77
N LEU A 54 -45.57 15.33 -18.76
CA LEU A 54 -46.36 15.55 -17.54
C LEU A 54 -47.40 16.67 -17.69
N LYS A 55 -47.14 17.68 -18.54
CA LYS A 55 -47.96 18.90 -18.59
C LYS A 55 -48.57 19.25 -19.94
N LYS A 56 -47.95 18.86 -21.06
CA LYS A 56 -48.29 19.39 -22.40
C LYS A 56 -48.71 18.31 -23.40
N LEU A 57 -48.37 17.05 -23.16
CA LEU A 57 -48.63 15.99 -24.13
C LEU A 57 -50.06 15.46 -24.03
N HIS A 58 -50.80 15.51 -25.13
CA HIS A 58 -52.08 14.83 -25.26
C HIS A 58 -51.84 13.38 -25.69
N TRP A 59 -51.84 12.48 -24.70
CA TRP A 59 -51.62 11.04 -24.84
C TRP A 59 -52.58 10.31 -25.80
N ALA A 60 -53.63 10.98 -26.26
CA ALA A 60 -54.60 10.45 -27.20
C ALA A 60 -54.05 10.30 -28.65
N LEU A 61 -53.00 11.02 -29.02
CA LEU A 61 -52.39 10.99 -30.36
C LEU A 61 -51.29 9.91 -30.44
N LYS A 62 -51.63 8.72 -30.98
CA LYS A 62 -50.75 7.53 -31.04
C LYS A 62 -49.33 7.80 -31.57
N GLY A 63 -49.18 8.59 -32.63
CA GLY A 63 -47.87 8.85 -33.26
C GLY A 63 -46.97 9.75 -32.42
N ALA A 64 -47.52 10.83 -31.87
CA ALA A 64 -46.76 11.81 -31.08
C ALA A 64 -46.32 11.25 -29.73
N SER A 65 -47.15 10.40 -29.10
CA SER A 65 -46.80 9.76 -27.82
C SER A 65 -45.72 8.69 -27.98
N ALA A 66 -45.79 7.86 -29.02
CA ALA A 66 -44.76 6.85 -29.29
C ALA A 66 -43.40 7.50 -29.59
N PHE A 67 -43.37 8.53 -30.43
CA PHE A 67 -42.14 9.27 -30.74
C PHE A 67 -41.53 9.92 -29.49
N PHE A 68 -42.36 10.61 -28.69
CA PHE A 68 -41.91 11.24 -27.45
C PHE A 68 -41.30 10.23 -26.46
N ILE A 69 -41.95 9.08 -26.26
CA ILE A 69 -41.45 8.03 -25.37
C ILE A 69 -40.10 7.51 -25.85
N THR A 70 -39.97 7.21 -27.15
CA THR A 70 -38.72 6.74 -27.74
C THR A 70 -37.59 7.75 -27.52
N GLU A 71 -37.85 9.04 -27.77
CA GLU A 71 -36.87 10.10 -27.53
C GLU A 71 -36.45 10.22 -26.05
N CYS A 72 -37.39 10.16 -25.11
CA CYS A 72 -37.07 10.15 -23.68
C CYS A 72 -36.18 8.97 -23.30
N ARG A 73 -36.46 7.78 -23.83
CA ARG A 73 -35.66 6.58 -23.56
C ARG A 73 -34.27 6.64 -24.18
N ILE A 74 -34.13 7.21 -25.38
CA ILE A 74 -32.82 7.45 -26.00
C ILE A 74 -31.99 8.41 -25.14
N HIS A 75 -32.59 9.50 -24.65
CA HIS A 75 -31.90 10.43 -23.76
C HIS A 75 -31.50 9.76 -22.43
N ALA A 76 -32.40 9.00 -21.80
CA ALA A 76 -32.10 8.25 -20.58
C ALA A 76 -30.96 7.23 -20.80
N SER A 77 -31.00 6.49 -21.91
CA SER A 77 -29.96 5.52 -22.28
C SER A 77 -28.58 6.17 -22.45
N LYS A 78 -28.50 7.35 -23.07
CA LYS A 78 -27.24 8.12 -23.18
C LYS A 78 -26.69 8.50 -21.81
N VAL A 79 -27.53 9.07 -20.93
CA VAL A 79 -27.10 9.44 -19.56
C VAL A 79 -26.70 8.20 -18.75
N GLN A 80 -27.46 7.10 -18.85
CA GLN A 80 -27.12 5.83 -18.19
C GLN A 80 -25.76 5.30 -18.63
N THR A 81 -25.40 5.44 -19.91
CA THR A 81 -24.09 5.02 -20.43
C THR A 81 -22.96 5.80 -19.76
N ILE A 82 -23.09 7.13 -19.69
CA ILE A 82 -22.12 8.00 -19.01
C ILE A 82 -21.99 7.64 -17.52
N VAL A 83 -23.12 7.39 -16.83
CA VAL A 83 -23.11 6.96 -15.43
C VAL A 83 -22.41 5.61 -15.26
N ASN A 84 -22.67 4.65 -16.15
CA ASN A 84 -22.02 3.34 -16.10
C ASN A 84 -20.51 3.45 -16.31
N GLU A 85 -20.05 4.25 -17.27
CA GLU A 85 -18.63 4.49 -17.54
C GLU A 85 -17.93 5.16 -16.35
N PHE A 86 -18.58 6.16 -15.73
CA PHE A 86 -18.08 6.82 -14.53
C PHE A 86 -17.97 5.84 -13.33
N LYS A 87 -18.98 4.99 -13.13
CA LYS A 87 -18.98 3.97 -12.09
C LYS A 87 -17.91 2.91 -12.30
N ALA A 88 -17.77 2.43 -13.54
CA ALA A 88 -16.71 1.49 -13.91
C ALA A 88 -15.33 2.11 -13.68
N SER A 89 -15.13 3.36 -14.09
CA SER A 89 -13.88 4.11 -13.85
C SER A 89 -13.55 4.24 -12.36
N THR A 90 -14.54 4.61 -11.54
CA THR A 90 -14.37 4.70 -10.08
C THR A 90 -14.02 3.35 -9.47
N LEU A 91 -14.65 2.27 -9.93
CA LEU A 91 -14.36 0.91 -9.48
C LEU A 91 -12.94 0.48 -9.86
N THR A 92 -12.50 0.77 -11.09
CA THR A 92 -11.13 0.50 -11.55
C THR A 92 -10.09 1.25 -10.72
N ILE A 93 -10.36 2.51 -10.35
CA ILE A 93 -9.48 3.26 -9.44
C ILE A 93 -9.40 2.57 -8.07
N GLY A 94 -10.53 2.07 -7.56
CA GLY A 94 -10.54 1.25 -6.33
C GLY A 94 -9.67 -0.01 -6.42
N TRP A 95 -9.73 -0.74 -7.53
CA TRP A 95 -8.87 -1.90 -7.76
C TRP A 95 -7.38 -1.53 -7.83
N ARG A 96 -7.04 -0.39 -8.46
CA ARG A 96 -5.66 0.13 -8.48
C ARG A 96 -5.16 0.51 -7.08
N ALA A 97 -6.02 1.12 -6.26
CA ALA A 97 -5.71 1.43 -4.87
C ALA A 97 -5.49 0.16 -4.04
N GLN A 98 -6.32 -0.87 -4.22
CA GLN A 98 -6.11 -2.16 -3.57
C GLN A 98 -4.79 -2.80 -3.98
N GLU A 99 -4.48 -2.83 -5.27
CA GLU A 99 -3.23 -3.38 -5.78
C GLU A 99 -2.00 -2.63 -5.23
N ILE A 100 -2.08 -1.31 -5.10
CA ILE A 100 -1.06 -0.50 -4.41
C ILE A 100 -0.90 -0.94 -2.97
N SER A 101 -2.00 -1.12 -2.23
CA SER A 101 -1.94 -1.55 -0.82
C SER A 101 -1.31 -2.94 -0.61
N GLU A 102 -1.53 -3.87 -1.55
CA GLU A 102 -1.08 -5.26 -1.44
C GLU A 102 0.35 -5.49 -1.98
N THR A 103 0.89 -4.56 -2.78
CA THR A 103 2.23 -4.72 -3.39
C THR A 103 3.35 -4.37 -2.40
N LEU A 104 3.78 -5.34 -1.60
CA LEU A 104 4.77 -5.15 -0.52
C LEU A 104 6.10 -4.52 -0.99
N LEU A 105 6.56 -3.51 -0.25
CA LEU A 105 7.84 -2.82 -0.46
C LEU A 105 9.05 -3.60 0.08
N VAL A 106 8.81 -4.63 0.88
CA VAL A 106 9.85 -5.48 1.46
C VAL A 106 9.72 -6.88 0.87
N ARG A 107 10.86 -7.51 0.59
CA ARG A 107 10.93 -8.88 0.09
C ARG A 107 11.60 -9.80 1.10
N ILE A 108 10.82 -10.68 1.73
CA ILE A 108 11.35 -11.68 2.67
C ILE A 108 11.16 -13.06 2.07
N SER A 109 12.26 -13.74 1.77
CA SER A 109 12.24 -15.11 1.24
C SER A 109 12.62 -16.09 2.34
N GLY A 110 11.70 -16.99 2.71
CA GLY A 110 11.99 -18.04 3.68
C GLY A 110 13.04 -19.07 3.23
N LYS A 111 13.53 -19.00 1.98
CA LYS A 111 14.54 -19.92 1.42
C LYS A 111 15.94 -19.32 1.36
N ARG A 112 16.09 -18.00 1.56
CA ARG A 112 17.37 -17.30 1.38
C ARG A 112 17.83 -16.76 2.73
N VAL A 113 19.05 -17.14 3.10
CA VAL A 113 19.77 -16.57 4.24
C VAL A 113 20.76 -15.56 3.69
N TYR A 114 20.61 -14.30 4.06
CA TYR A 114 21.46 -13.21 3.59
C TYR A 114 22.78 -13.17 4.33
N LYS A 115 23.85 -12.82 3.62
CA LYS A 115 25.17 -12.52 4.19
C LYS A 115 25.48 -11.04 4.02
N ASP A 116 26.22 -10.47 4.97
CA ASP A 116 26.78 -9.11 4.87
C ASP A 116 25.73 -8.07 4.41
N LEU A 117 26.00 -7.34 3.32
CA LEU A 117 25.13 -6.31 2.75
C LEU A 117 24.16 -6.82 1.67
N GLU A 118 24.15 -8.13 1.37
CA GLU A 118 23.31 -8.70 0.30
C GLU A 118 21.81 -8.39 0.48
N PHE A 119 21.37 -8.30 1.74
CA PHE A 119 19.99 -7.99 2.06
C PHE A 119 19.63 -6.56 1.66
N GLU A 120 20.48 -5.59 1.97
CA GLU A 120 20.21 -4.19 1.66
C GLU A 120 20.17 -3.95 0.14
N GLU A 121 21.07 -4.59 -0.61
CA GLU A 121 21.08 -4.53 -2.07
C GLU A 121 19.82 -5.15 -2.69
N ASP A 122 19.43 -6.36 -2.26
CA ASP A 122 18.22 -7.03 -2.75
C ASP A 122 16.96 -6.22 -2.41
N GLN A 123 16.88 -5.64 -1.20
CA GLN A 123 15.77 -4.76 -0.83
C GLN A 123 15.77 -3.46 -1.66
N ARG A 124 16.93 -2.89 -1.97
CA ARG A 124 17.02 -1.66 -2.77
C ARG A 124 16.54 -1.90 -4.20
N GLU A 125 16.97 -2.99 -4.83
CA GLU A 125 16.52 -3.39 -6.16
C GLU A 125 15.02 -3.69 -6.19
N HIS A 126 14.53 -4.46 -5.21
CA HIS A 126 13.11 -4.75 -5.06
C HIS A 126 12.28 -3.49 -4.88
N ARG A 127 12.68 -2.58 -3.98
CA ARG A 127 11.99 -1.30 -3.76
C ARG A 127 11.96 -0.45 -5.01
N ALA A 128 13.05 -0.36 -5.76
CA ALA A 128 13.07 0.38 -7.03
C ALA A 128 12.07 -0.19 -8.04
N ALA A 129 12.04 -1.52 -8.20
CA ALA A 129 11.09 -2.19 -9.09
C ALA A 129 9.63 -1.98 -8.65
N VAL A 130 9.34 -2.13 -7.35
CA VAL A 130 8.01 -1.91 -6.79
C VAL A 130 7.59 -0.45 -6.93
N GLN A 131 8.49 0.52 -6.66
CA GLN A 131 8.20 1.94 -6.82
C GLN A 131 7.74 2.26 -8.24
N GLN A 132 8.44 1.73 -9.26
CA GLN A 132 8.03 1.90 -10.66
C GLN A 132 6.63 1.32 -10.93
N LYS A 133 6.33 0.15 -10.37
CA LYS A 133 4.98 -0.45 -10.47
C LYS A 133 3.92 0.42 -9.79
N LEU A 134 4.18 0.91 -8.58
CA LEU A 134 3.25 1.78 -7.87
C LEU A 134 3.03 3.10 -8.62
N MET A 135 4.10 3.64 -9.23
CA MET A 135 4.01 4.83 -10.08
C MET A 135 3.15 4.60 -11.32
N SER A 136 3.26 3.46 -11.99
CA SER A 136 2.39 3.15 -13.14
C SER A 136 0.92 3.03 -12.73
N LEU A 137 0.63 2.38 -11.60
CA LEU A 137 -0.74 2.28 -11.07
C LEU A 137 -1.30 3.65 -10.70
N HIS A 138 -0.49 4.52 -10.11
CA HIS A 138 -0.90 5.88 -9.79
C HIS A 138 -1.14 6.73 -11.06
N GLN A 139 -0.29 6.58 -12.08
CA GLN A 139 -0.48 7.24 -13.37
C GLN A 139 -1.77 6.78 -14.08
N ASP A 140 -2.10 5.49 -14.01
CA ASP A 140 -3.39 4.96 -14.48
C ASP A 140 -4.56 5.66 -13.78
N VAL A 141 -4.50 5.83 -12.46
CA VAL A 141 -5.54 6.54 -11.68
C VAL A 141 -5.68 7.98 -12.15
N VAL A 142 -4.57 8.70 -12.36
CA VAL A 142 -4.57 10.08 -12.87
C VAL A 142 -5.20 10.13 -14.28
N ALA A 143 -4.85 9.20 -15.16
CA ALA A 143 -5.38 9.11 -16.52
C ALA A 143 -6.87 8.82 -16.54
N ILE A 144 -7.34 7.83 -15.78
CA ILE A 144 -8.76 7.48 -15.66
C ILE A 144 -9.57 8.65 -15.10
N THR A 145 -9.04 9.33 -14.08
CA THR A 145 -9.71 10.48 -13.46
C THR A 145 -9.79 11.66 -14.41
N THR A 146 -8.72 11.90 -15.19
CA THR A 146 -8.69 12.95 -16.22
C THR A 146 -9.68 12.67 -17.34
N ASN A 147 -9.74 11.43 -17.83
CA ASN A 147 -10.73 11.04 -18.84
C ASN A 147 -12.17 11.16 -18.31
N SER A 148 -12.41 10.80 -17.04
CA SER A 148 -13.71 10.96 -16.39
C SER A 148 -14.12 12.44 -16.25
N TYR A 149 -13.15 13.35 -16.10
CA TYR A 149 -13.40 14.80 -16.03
C TYR A 149 -13.92 15.39 -17.34
N GLU A 150 -13.60 14.79 -18.49
CA GLU A 150 -14.02 15.29 -19.81
C GLU A 150 -15.54 15.44 -19.93
N VAL A 151 -16.27 14.57 -19.22
CA VAL A 151 -17.72 14.67 -19.10
C VAL A 151 -18.11 16.00 -18.48
N PHE A 152 -17.43 16.43 -17.41
CA PHE A 152 -17.82 17.55 -16.53
C PHE A 152 -17.12 18.89 -16.81
N LYS A 153 -16.12 18.92 -17.68
CA LYS A 153 -15.26 20.10 -17.90
C LYS A 153 -15.98 21.41 -18.25
N ASN A 154 -17.12 21.31 -18.94
CA ASN A 154 -17.87 22.47 -19.42
C ASN A 154 -19.05 22.85 -18.51
N ASP A 155 -19.21 22.17 -17.37
CA ASP A 155 -20.31 22.46 -16.45
C ASP A 155 -20.03 23.66 -15.56
N GLY A 156 -21.09 24.20 -14.96
CA GLY A 156 -21.05 25.35 -14.07
C GLY A 156 -20.24 25.14 -12.78
N PRO A 157 -20.01 26.22 -12.02
CA PRO A 157 -19.11 26.23 -10.86
C PRO A 157 -19.54 25.27 -9.75
N GLU A 158 -20.85 25.03 -9.58
CA GLU A 158 -21.36 24.05 -8.60
C GLU A 158 -20.85 22.63 -8.90
N ILE A 159 -20.84 22.24 -10.18
CA ILE A 159 -20.35 20.92 -10.60
C ILE A 159 -18.83 20.83 -10.46
N GLN A 160 -18.10 21.90 -10.78
CA GLN A 160 -16.65 21.95 -10.56
C GLN A 160 -16.28 21.78 -9.08
N GLN A 161 -17.10 22.34 -8.18
CA GLN A 161 -16.94 22.14 -6.74
C GLN A 161 -17.20 20.68 -6.33
N GLN A 162 -18.26 20.05 -6.87
CA GLN A 162 -18.52 18.63 -6.61
C GLN A 162 -17.40 17.72 -7.17
N TRP A 163 -16.84 18.07 -8.33
CA TRP A 163 -15.70 17.36 -8.90
C TRP A 163 -14.44 17.46 -8.02
N MET A 164 -14.18 18.64 -7.44
CA MET A 164 -13.11 18.83 -6.45
C MET A 164 -13.32 17.89 -5.25
N LEU A 165 -14.53 17.83 -4.69
CA LEU A 165 -14.86 16.94 -3.56
C LEU A 165 -14.67 15.46 -3.92
N TYR A 166 -15.09 15.06 -5.12
CA TYR A 166 -14.85 13.71 -5.65
C TYR A 166 -13.34 13.41 -5.75
N THR A 167 -12.55 14.35 -6.26
CA THR A 167 -11.09 14.20 -6.37
C THR A 167 -10.43 14.06 -5.00
N ILE A 168 -10.87 14.83 -3.99
CA ILE A 168 -10.40 14.72 -2.60
C ILE A 168 -10.75 13.34 -2.02
N ARG A 169 -11.90 12.76 -2.37
CA ARG A 169 -12.27 11.42 -1.92
C ARG A 169 -11.36 10.35 -2.53
N LEU A 170 -11.04 10.47 -3.83
CA LEU A 170 -10.07 9.57 -4.48
C LEU A 170 -8.67 9.74 -3.90
N ASP A 171 -8.27 10.96 -3.57
CA ASP A 171 -6.98 11.26 -2.93
C ASP A 171 -6.83 10.55 -1.59
N ARG A 172 -7.85 10.62 -0.73
CA ARG A 172 -7.87 9.88 0.54
C ARG A 172 -7.77 8.38 0.35
N MET A 173 -8.44 7.83 -0.66
CA MET A 173 -8.34 6.40 -0.98
C MET A 173 -6.90 6.03 -1.41
N MET A 174 -6.21 6.92 -2.13
CA MET A 174 -4.82 6.71 -2.50
C MET A 174 -3.85 6.84 -1.33
N GLU A 175 -4.07 7.83 -0.46
CA GLU A 175 -3.34 8.01 0.81
C GLU A 175 -3.47 6.76 1.68
N ASP A 176 -4.69 6.23 1.86
CA ASP A 176 -4.95 5.01 2.61
C ASP A 176 -4.30 3.78 1.98
N ALA A 177 -4.30 3.68 0.65
CA ALA A 177 -3.63 2.58 -0.06
C ALA A 177 -2.12 2.58 0.20
N LEU A 178 -1.46 3.74 0.13
CA LEU A 178 -0.02 3.88 0.41
C LEU A 178 0.30 3.68 1.89
N ARG A 179 -0.58 4.12 2.79
CA ARG A 179 -0.47 3.87 4.23
C ARG A 179 -0.52 2.37 4.55
N LEU A 180 -1.50 1.66 3.97
CA LEU A 180 -1.62 0.21 4.10
C LEU A 180 -0.44 -0.52 3.47
N ASN A 181 0.06 -0.05 2.33
CA ASN A 181 1.24 -0.58 1.66
C ASN A 181 2.48 -0.61 2.59
N VAL A 182 2.76 0.50 3.27
CA VAL A 182 3.84 0.58 4.27
C VAL A 182 3.53 -0.30 5.48
N LYS A 183 2.30 -0.25 6.01
CA LYS A 183 1.87 -1.04 7.17
C LYS A 183 2.07 -2.54 6.94
N TRP A 184 1.61 -3.08 5.82
CA TRP A 184 1.74 -4.50 5.50
C TRP A 184 3.19 -4.91 5.28
N SER A 185 3.99 -4.05 4.64
CA SER A 185 5.42 -4.28 4.43
C SER A 185 6.19 -4.37 5.75
N LEU A 186 5.89 -3.49 6.71
CA LEU A 186 6.49 -3.53 8.05
C LEU A 186 5.98 -4.72 8.88
N LEU A 187 4.71 -5.11 8.73
CA LEU A 187 4.19 -6.29 9.41
C LEU A 187 4.90 -7.57 8.93
N GLU A 188 5.18 -7.69 7.65
CA GLU A 188 5.95 -8.82 7.11
C GLU A 188 7.37 -8.85 7.70
N LEU A 189 8.01 -7.69 7.81
CA LEU A 189 9.32 -7.56 8.48
C LEU A 189 9.27 -7.90 9.97
N SER A 190 8.26 -7.40 10.68
CA SER A 190 8.03 -7.72 12.09
C SER A 190 7.85 -9.22 12.30
N LYS A 191 7.06 -9.87 11.43
CA LYS A 191 6.84 -11.32 11.46
C LYS A 191 8.14 -12.11 11.22
N ALA A 192 9.01 -11.64 10.33
CA ALA A 192 10.30 -12.28 10.07
C ALA A 192 11.26 -12.20 11.27
N ILE A 193 11.18 -11.14 12.08
CA ILE A 193 12.08 -10.89 13.22
C ILE A 193 11.54 -11.52 14.51
N ASN A 194 10.25 -11.34 14.77
CA ASN A 194 9.59 -11.76 16.00
C ASN A 194 8.98 -13.16 15.92
N GLY A 195 8.86 -13.71 14.70
CA GLY A 195 8.08 -14.91 14.44
C GLY A 195 6.57 -14.63 14.43
N ASP A 196 5.80 -15.65 14.03
CA ASP A 196 4.34 -15.60 14.02
C ASP A 196 3.69 -16.36 15.18
N GLY A 197 4.50 -16.84 16.13
CA GLY A 197 4.09 -17.62 17.30
C GLY A 197 3.55 -19.01 16.97
N LYS A 198 3.51 -19.42 15.70
CA LYS A 198 2.95 -20.70 15.23
C LYS A 198 3.99 -21.57 14.55
N THR A 199 4.93 -20.94 13.85
CA THR A 199 5.97 -21.60 13.07
C THR A 199 7.34 -21.21 13.61
N THR A 200 8.32 -22.12 13.46
CA THR A 200 9.72 -21.80 13.72
C THR A 200 10.18 -20.73 12.73
N PRO A 201 10.69 -19.57 13.21
CA PRO A 201 11.14 -18.51 12.32
C PRO A 201 12.21 -19.01 11.33
N ASN A 202 12.12 -18.58 10.08
CA ASN A 202 13.17 -18.87 9.10
C ASN A 202 14.37 -17.95 9.35
N PRO A 203 15.61 -18.47 9.30
CA PRO A 203 16.79 -17.64 9.47
C PRO A 203 16.89 -16.61 8.33
N LEU A 204 16.92 -15.33 8.69
CA LEU A 204 17.02 -14.23 7.73
C LEU A 204 18.48 -13.87 7.42
N PHE A 205 19.31 -13.78 8.47
CA PHE A 205 20.71 -13.36 8.37
C PHE A 205 21.64 -14.48 8.81
N ARG A 206 22.75 -14.64 8.10
CA ARG A 206 23.89 -15.44 8.55
C ARG A 206 24.83 -14.54 9.33
N VAL A 207 25.16 -14.98 10.54
CA VAL A 207 26.12 -14.29 11.41
C VAL A 207 27.26 -15.25 11.73
N LEU A 208 28.50 -14.79 11.59
CA LEU A 208 29.71 -15.54 11.89
C LEU A 208 30.24 -15.12 13.25
N VAL A 209 30.78 -16.07 14.01
CA VAL A 209 31.59 -15.76 15.20
C VAL A 209 33.03 -15.67 14.74
N ILE A 210 33.66 -14.52 14.95
CA ILE A 210 35.06 -14.26 14.58
C ILE A 210 35.86 -13.86 15.82
N LEU A 211 37.16 -14.12 15.78
CA LEU A 211 38.11 -13.61 16.75
C LEU A 211 38.81 -12.40 16.14
N GLN A 212 38.53 -11.21 16.67
CA GLN A 212 39.15 -9.98 16.20
C GLN A 212 40.39 -9.69 17.06
N ASN A 213 41.55 -9.78 16.43
CA ASN A 213 42.82 -9.37 17.03
C ASN A 213 43.00 -7.87 16.76
N ASP A 214 43.01 -7.05 17.81
CA ASP A 214 43.35 -5.64 17.63
C ASP A 214 44.83 -5.52 17.28
N THR A 215 45.12 -5.04 16.07
CA THR A 215 46.47 -4.75 15.58
C THR A 215 47.23 -3.72 16.43
N GLN A 216 46.57 -3.07 17.39
CA GLN A 216 47.15 -2.04 18.27
C GLN A 216 47.27 -2.45 19.75
N GLY A 217 47.46 -3.74 20.04
CA GLY A 217 47.79 -4.21 21.39
C GLY A 217 46.59 -4.43 22.32
N GLY A 218 45.38 -4.44 21.76
CA GLY A 218 44.19 -4.91 22.46
C GLY A 218 44.14 -6.43 22.63
N VAL A 219 43.41 -6.89 23.66
CA VAL A 219 43.14 -8.31 23.87
C VAL A 219 42.22 -8.81 22.74
N ALA A 220 42.51 -9.98 22.18
CA ALA A 220 41.68 -10.59 21.15
C ALA A 220 40.25 -10.83 21.67
N GLN A 221 39.24 -10.33 20.96
CA GLN A 221 37.84 -10.42 21.37
C GLN A 221 37.03 -11.28 20.39
N VAL A 222 36.14 -12.10 20.94
CA VAL A 222 35.16 -12.85 20.15
C VAL A 222 34.00 -11.91 19.83
N GLU A 223 33.69 -11.73 18.55
CA GLU A 223 32.59 -10.88 18.10
C GLU A 223 31.79 -11.55 16.98
N PHE A 224 30.58 -11.05 16.73
CA PHE A 224 29.79 -11.38 15.56
C PHE A 224 30.17 -10.53 14.34
N SER A 225 30.22 -11.17 13.18
CA SER A 225 30.37 -10.52 11.88
C SER A 225 29.22 -10.95 10.95
N PRO A 226 28.39 -10.01 10.47
CA PRO A 226 28.33 -8.58 10.83
C PRO A 226 27.94 -8.37 12.30
N THR A 227 28.27 -7.18 12.84
CA THR A 227 27.94 -6.84 14.24
C THR A 227 26.42 -6.78 14.43
N LEU A 228 25.95 -7.05 15.65
CA LEU A 228 24.53 -6.98 15.98
C LEU A 228 23.98 -5.55 15.82
N GLN A 229 24.82 -4.53 16.04
CA GLN A 229 24.47 -3.13 15.82
C GLN A 229 24.28 -2.83 14.33
N THR A 230 25.15 -3.37 13.47
CA THR A 230 25.00 -3.24 12.02
C THR A 230 23.70 -3.88 11.54
N LEU A 231 23.39 -5.09 12.01
CA LEU A 231 22.12 -5.77 11.67
C LEU A 231 20.89 -4.99 12.15
N ALA A 232 20.93 -4.44 13.37
CA ALA A 232 19.85 -3.60 13.88
C ALA A 232 19.69 -2.32 13.06
N GLY A 233 20.78 -1.68 12.63
CA GLY A 233 20.77 -0.53 11.72
C GLY A 233 20.07 -0.86 10.41
N VAL A 234 20.55 -1.88 9.69
CA VAL A 234 19.99 -2.32 8.40
C VAL A 234 18.48 -2.59 8.49
N VAL A 235 18.03 -3.23 9.57
CA VAL A 235 16.61 -3.53 9.77
C VAL A 235 15.78 -2.29 10.10
N ASN A 236 16.26 -1.43 10.99
CA ASN A 236 15.53 -0.21 11.37
C ASN A 236 15.47 0.80 10.21
N ASP A 237 16.53 0.87 9.39
CA ASP A 237 16.62 1.74 8.21
C ASP A 237 15.60 1.38 7.12
N ILE A 238 15.11 0.13 7.07
CA ILE A 238 14.03 -0.25 6.16
C ILE A 238 12.83 0.68 6.32
N GLY A 239 12.45 1.02 7.55
CA GLY A 239 11.31 1.91 7.80
C GLY A 239 11.46 3.25 7.08
N HIS A 240 12.63 3.89 7.22
CA HIS A 240 12.95 5.13 6.52
C HIS A 240 12.96 4.95 5.00
N HIS A 241 13.51 3.84 4.51
CA HIS A 241 13.48 3.52 3.09
C HIS A 241 12.06 3.35 2.53
N LEU A 242 11.11 2.81 3.31
CA LEU A 242 9.72 2.67 2.88
C LEU A 242 9.06 4.05 2.70
N PHE A 243 9.23 4.95 3.68
CA PHE A 243 8.70 6.31 3.58
C PHE A 243 9.34 7.09 2.42
N SER A 244 10.65 6.96 2.24
CA SER A 244 11.37 7.55 1.11
C SER A 244 10.84 7.03 -0.23
N THR A 245 10.52 5.74 -0.33
CA THR A 245 9.99 5.13 -1.56
C THR A 245 8.64 5.73 -1.95
N ILE A 246 7.78 6.07 -0.98
CA ILE A 246 6.47 6.68 -1.26
C ILE A 246 6.51 8.23 -1.31
N SER A 247 7.67 8.85 -1.12
CA SER A 247 7.80 10.32 -1.15
C SER A 247 7.52 10.95 -2.53
N VAL A 248 7.63 10.16 -3.59
CA VAL A 248 7.41 10.56 -4.98
C VAL A 248 5.94 10.77 -5.35
N PHE A 249 5.00 10.30 -4.51
CA PHE A 249 3.57 10.40 -4.77
C PHE A 249 3.03 11.74 -4.29
N HIS A 250 2.43 12.49 -5.22
CA HIS A 250 1.76 13.76 -4.96
C HIS A 250 0.26 13.55 -4.79
N HIS A 251 -0.39 14.48 -4.09
CA HIS A 251 -1.85 14.45 -3.94
C HIS A 251 -2.56 14.60 -5.30
N LEU A 252 -3.63 13.83 -5.52
CA LEU A 252 -4.39 13.87 -6.78
C LEU A 252 -4.89 15.29 -7.12
N PRO A 253 -5.42 16.10 -6.17
CA PRO A 253 -5.78 17.49 -6.42
C PRO A 253 -4.63 18.36 -6.94
N GLU A 254 -3.40 18.14 -6.50
CA GLU A 254 -2.24 18.93 -6.94
C GLU A 254 -1.94 18.71 -8.43
N ILE A 255 -2.08 17.46 -8.88
CA ILE A 255 -1.83 17.05 -10.25
C ILE A 255 -2.99 17.46 -11.18
N LEU A 256 -4.21 17.12 -10.78
CA LEU A 256 -5.40 17.23 -11.63
C LEU A 256 -5.94 18.66 -11.69
N ILE A 257 -5.86 19.41 -10.58
CA ILE A 257 -6.50 20.73 -10.44
C ILE A 257 -5.45 21.84 -10.51
N ARG A 258 -4.16 21.49 -10.35
CA ARG A 258 -3.01 22.40 -10.44
C ARG A 258 -3.15 23.61 -9.50
N ARG A 259 -3.71 23.37 -8.32
CA ARG A 259 -3.86 24.35 -7.23
C ARG A 259 -3.11 23.87 -6.01
N LYS A 260 -2.67 24.81 -5.17
CA LYS A 260 -2.07 24.48 -3.87
C LYS A 260 -3.08 23.71 -3.02
N PHE A 261 -2.75 22.46 -2.74
CA PHE A 261 -3.45 21.64 -1.78
C PHE A 261 -2.73 21.81 -0.44
N HIS A 262 -3.41 22.39 0.55
CA HIS A 262 -2.80 22.72 1.84
C HIS A 262 -2.84 21.51 2.78
N ARG A 263 -2.19 20.41 2.36
CA ARG A 263 -1.96 19.22 3.19
C ARG A 263 -0.48 18.87 3.17
N ASP A 264 -0.05 18.22 4.25
CA ASP A 264 1.30 17.66 4.33
C ASP A 264 1.48 16.57 3.27
N PRO A 265 2.69 16.37 2.72
CA PRO A 265 2.96 15.29 1.78
C PRO A 265 2.54 13.92 2.33
N ILE A 266 2.05 13.04 1.45
CA ILE A 266 1.52 11.72 1.82
C ILE A 266 2.49 10.94 2.72
N HIS A 267 3.78 10.88 2.36
CA HIS A 267 4.78 10.15 3.15
C HIS A 267 4.92 10.65 4.59
N ILE A 268 4.77 11.96 4.83
CA ILE A 268 4.81 12.57 6.18
C ILE A 268 3.57 12.19 6.97
N ILE A 269 2.40 12.13 6.33
CA ILE A 269 1.16 11.68 6.98
C ILE A 269 1.31 10.21 7.41
N VAL A 270 1.85 9.36 6.51
CA VAL A 270 2.07 7.94 6.75
C VAL A 270 3.12 7.70 7.84
N GLU A 271 4.21 8.47 7.87
CA GLU A 271 5.24 8.38 8.93
C GLU A 271 4.69 8.72 10.32
N ARG A 272 3.67 9.58 10.40
CA ARG A 272 3.02 9.96 11.66
C ARG A 272 1.95 8.96 12.12
N ASP A 273 1.61 7.93 11.33
CA ASP A 273 0.59 6.94 11.67
C ASP A 273 0.98 6.13 12.91
N GLU A 274 0.08 6.09 13.89
CA GLU A 274 0.33 5.46 15.19
C GLU A 274 0.42 3.93 15.11
N ASP A 275 -0.27 3.28 14.17
CA ASP A 275 -0.14 1.83 13.98
C ASP A 275 1.22 1.49 13.37
N ILE A 276 1.68 2.28 12.40
CA ILE A 276 3.00 2.12 11.79
C ILE A 276 4.11 2.29 12.83
N LYS A 277 4.05 3.33 13.67
CA LYS A 277 5.01 3.53 14.78
C LYS A 277 5.02 2.37 15.77
N LYS A 278 3.86 1.81 16.11
CA LYS A 278 3.78 0.63 16.98
C LYS A 278 4.47 -0.58 16.37
N ILE A 279 4.32 -0.81 15.06
CA ILE A 279 4.98 -1.90 14.35
C ILE A 279 6.51 -1.67 14.32
N GLN A 280 6.97 -0.44 14.08
CA GLN A 280 8.40 -0.11 14.14
C GLN A 280 8.98 -0.37 15.54
N ALA A 281 8.27 0.03 16.61
CA ALA A 281 8.69 -0.25 17.98
C ALA A 281 8.76 -1.76 18.28
N GLN A 282 7.82 -2.56 17.74
CA GLN A 282 7.87 -4.02 17.83
C GLN A 282 9.07 -4.62 17.09
N ILE A 283 9.44 -4.07 15.93
CA ILE A 283 10.63 -4.48 15.18
C ILE A 283 11.90 -4.19 15.99
N SER A 284 12.04 -2.97 16.53
CA SER A 284 13.22 -2.57 17.31
C SER A 284 13.34 -3.37 18.62
N SER A 285 12.22 -3.64 19.29
CA SER A 285 12.17 -4.52 20.47
C SER A 285 12.60 -5.95 20.13
N GLY A 286 12.09 -6.50 19.02
CA GLY A 286 12.48 -7.80 18.48
C GLY A 286 13.98 -7.92 18.22
N MET A 287 14.55 -6.93 17.54
CA MET A 287 15.99 -6.87 17.27
C MET A 287 16.82 -6.80 18.55
N THR A 288 16.38 -6.04 19.55
CA THR A 288 17.06 -5.93 20.85
C THR A 288 17.02 -7.26 21.61
N ASN A 289 15.88 -7.93 21.61
CA ASN A 289 15.72 -9.24 22.24
C ASN A 289 16.63 -10.28 21.56
N ASN A 290 16.63 -10.35 20.23
CA ASN A 290 17.51 -11.23 19.48
C ASN A 290 18.99 -10.93 19.74
N ALA A 291 19.37 -9.66 19.81
CA ALA A 291 20.74 -9.26 20.13
C ALA A 291 21.17 -9.73 21.54
N SER A 292 20.29 -9.62 22.53
CA SER A 292 20.57 -10.08 23.90
C SER A 292 20.79 -11.61 23.97
N LEU A 293 20.02 -12.38 23.21
CA LEU A 293 20.17 -13.84 23.12
C LEU A 293 21.50 -14.22 22.48
N LEU A 294 21.87 -13.55 21.39
CA LEU A 294 23.15 -13.77 20.70
C LEU A 294 24.35 -13.37 21.58
N GLN A 295 24.26 -12.25 22.31
CA GLN A 295 25.29 -11.84 23.27
C GLN A 295 25.47 -12.85 24.41
N ASN A 296 24.38 -13.42 24.92
CA ASN A 296 24.46 -14.48 25.94
C ASN A 296 25.08 -15.77 25.37
N TYR A 297 24.80 -16.11 24.11
CA TYR A 297 25.47 -17.22 23.43
C TYR A 297 26.98 -16.95 23.28
N LEU A 298 27.38 -15.73 22.97
CA LEU A 298 28.79 -15.38 22.77
C LEU A 298 29.63 -15.60 24.05
N LYS A 299 29.05 -15.39 25.24
CA LYS A 299 29.69 -15.70 26.53
C LYS A 299 30.05 -17.17 26.72
N THR A 300 29.43 -18.10 25.98
CA THR A 300 29.82 -19.53 26.05
C THR A 300 31.22 -19.76 25.50
N TRP A 301 31.71 -18.87 24.63
CA TRP A 301 33.09 -18.92 24.16
C TRP A 301 34.09 -18.52 25.24
N ASP A 302 33.71 -17.73 26.25
CA ASP A 302 34.62 -17.33 27.33
C ASP A 302 35.23 -18.51 28.10
N LEU A 303 34.60 -19.70 28.07
CA LEU A 303 35.18 -20.92 28.65
C LEU A 303 36.49 -21.34 27.97
N TYR A 304 36.69 -20.95 26.70
CA TYR A 304 37.85 -21.30 25.88
C TYR A 304 38.84 -20.15 25.74
N ARG A 305 38.65 -19.07 26.51
CA ARG A 305 39.40 -17.82 26.42
C ARG A 305 40.91 -17.98 26.50
N GLU A 306 41.38 -18.94 27.29
CA GLU A 306 42.80 -19.27 27.42
C GLU A 306 43.47 -19.61 26.09
N ILE A 307 42.72 -20.13 25.10
CA ILE A 307 43.26 -20.53 23.79
C ILE A 307 43.79 -19.32 22.99
N TRP A 308 43.18 -18.13 23.14
CA TRP A 308 43.53 -16.94 22.36
C TRP A 308 44.09 -15.78 23.19
N GLU A 309 43.82 -15.70 24.49
CA GLU A 309 44.41 -14.66 25.35
C GLU A 309 45.88 -14.95 25.70
N ILE A 310 46.26 -16.24 25.76
CA ILE A 310 47.63 -16.61 26.14
C ILE A 310 48.59 -16.34 24.98
N ASN A 311 49.51 -15.40 25.17
CA ASN A 311 50.64 -15.22 24.28
C ASN A 311 51.53 -16.47 24.33
N LYS A 312 51.44 -17.30 23.28
CA LYS A 312 52.12 -18.59 23.18
C LYS A 312 53.62 -18.47 23.43
N ASP A 313 54.29 -17.49 22.81
CA ASP A 313 55.74 -17.31 22.94
C ASP A 313 56.15 -16.97 24.37
N SER A 314 55.40 -16.10 25.04
CA SER A 314 55.66 -15.70 26.42
C SER A 314 55.40 -16.84 27.39
N PHE A 315 54.33 -17.60 27.17
CA PHE A 315 54.02 -18.78 27.96
C PHE A 315 55.10 -19.86 27.83
N ILE A 316 55.50 -20.21 26.61
CA ILE A 316 56.53 -21.22 26.35
C ILE A 316 57.89 -20.80 26.92
N ARG A 317 58.29 -19.54 26.79
CA ARG A 317 59.54 -19.03 27.41
C ARG A 317 59.52 -19.14 28.93
N ARG A 318 58.37 -18.85 29.57
CA ARG A 318 58.20 -19.00 31.01
C ARG A 318 58.25 -20.48 31.43
N TYR A 319 57.59 -21.35 30.66
CA TYR A 319 57.55 -22.78 30.91
C TYR A 319 58.96 -23.42 30.84
N GLN A 320 59.75 -23.05 29.82
CA GLN A 320 61.15 -23.49 29.71
C GLN A 320 62.01 -23.07 30.90
N ARG A 321 61.84 -21.84 31.41
CA ARG A 321 62.58 -21.35 32.58
C ARG A 321 62.22 -22.08 33.87
N LEU A 322 60.97 -22.53 34.00
CA LEU A 322 60.51 -23.28 35.17
C LEU A 322 61.11 -24.70 35.22
N ASN A 323 61.56 -25.24 34.08
CA ASN A 323 62.15 -26.58 33.93
C ASN A 323 61.36 -27.67 34.70
N PRO A 324 60.05 -27.83 34.43
CA PRO A 324 59.21 -28.73 35.21
C PRO A 324 59.61 -30.19 35.01
N PRO A 325 59.37 -31.06 36.01
CA PRO A 325 59.62 -32.49 35.89
C PRO A 325 58.72 -33.11 34.81
N VAL A 326 59.18 -34.21 34.20
CA VAL A 326 58.49 -34.91 33.09
C VAL A 326 57.04 -35.26 33.44
N SER A 327 56.77 -35.68 34.68
CA SER A 327 55.41 -35.98 35.14
C SER A 327 54.46 -34.78 35.14
N SER A 328 54.97 -33.56 35.39
CA SER A 328 54.19 -32.32 35.31
C SER A 328 53.96 -31.92 33.86
N PHE A 329 54.96 -32.14 32.99
CA PHE A 329 54.84 -31.88 31.56
C PHE A 329 53.79 -32.77 30.91
N ASP A 330 53.79 -34.07 31.22
CA ASP A 330 52.79 -35.01 30.71
C ASP A 330 51.38 -34.68 31.22
N ALA A 331 51.25 -34.23 32.48
CA ALA A 331 49.98 -33.80 33.06
C ALA A 331 49.44 -32.52 32.40
N ASP A 332 50.31 -31.56 32.06
CA ASP A 332 49.91 -30.31 31.41
C ASP A 332 49.48 -30.52 29.94
N ILE A 333 50.03 -31.52 29.24
CA ILE A 333 49.61 -31.89 27.87
C ILE A 333 48.26 -32.62 27.87
N ALA A 334 47.97 -33.39 28.92
CA ALA A 334 46.74 -34.16 29.05
C ALA A 334 45.51 -33.30 29.44
N ARG A 335 45.72 -32.02 29.75
CA ARG A 335 44.70 -31.03 30.12
C ARG A 335 44.24 -30.25 28.89
#